data_AF-A0A9E3FHV6-F1
#
_entry.id   AF-A0A9E3FHV6-F1
#
_cell.length_a   1.000
_cell.length_b   1.000
_cell.length_c   1.000
_cell.angle_alpha   90.00
_cell.angle_beta   90.00
_cell.angle_gamma   90.00
#
_symmetry.space_group_name_H-M   'P 1'
#
loop_
_entity.id
_entity.type
_entity.pdbx_description
1 polymer ?
#
loop_
_entity_poly.entity_id
_entity_poly.type
_entity_poly.pdbx_seq_one_letter_code
_entity_poly.pdbx_strand_id
1 'polypeptide(L)'
;MPVPASVNFREGRLAVTKAFAVAARGHVDERLRAGIERMLRRLEGRTVMELARGLATDAAAAALVVEAAGPGPDVPDVSEDESYTLEVGDRQAVLKAPNVVGCLRGLETFLQLVEGDGAGFYVPAVSINDRPRFPWRGLLIDIGRHYEPMEVLKRNLDAMAAVKLNVLHWHLTEDQGFRIESRKFPKLHQLGSDGNFYTQE
;
A
#
# COMPACT_ATOMS: atom_id res chain seq x y z
N MET A 1 10.28 -4.39 -9.53
CA MET A 1 8.95 -4.71 -8.95
C MET A 1 8.85 -6.21 -8.72
N PRO A 2 8.30 -6.70 -7.60
CA PRO A 2 8.07 -8.13 -7.41
C PRO A 2 7.12 -8.66 -8.48
N VAL A 3 7.52 -9.72 -9.18
CA VAL A 3 6.65 -10.39 -10.16
C VAL A 3 5.64 -11.25 -9.39
N PRO A 4 4.33 -11.16 -9.69
CA PRO A 4 3.33 -11.99 -9.03
C PRO A 4 3.56 -13.50 -9.25
N ALA A 5 3.05 -14.32 -8.34
CA ALA A 5 3.21 -15.79 -8.43
C ALA A 5 2.60 -16.38 -9.72
N SER A 6 1.51 -15.83 -10.23
CA SER A 6 0.94 -16.16 -11.54
C SER A 6 0.33 -14.93 -12.19
N VAL A 7 0.54 -14.77 -13.51
CA VAL A 7 -0.02 -13.69 -14.33
C VAL A 7 -0.44 -14.27 -15.68
N ASN A 8 -1.70 -14.07 -16.07
CA ASN A 8 -2.23 -14.50 -17.36
C ASN A 8 -2.96 -13.35 -18.02
N PHE A 9 -2.30 -12.68 -18.97
CA PHE A 9 -2.92 -11.63 -19.78
C PHE A 9 -3.92 -12.22 -20.77
N ARG A 10 -4.97 -11.45 -21.04
CA ARG A 10 -6.03 -11.79 -21.99
C ARG A 10 -6.25 -10.61 -22.93
N GLU A 11 -6.94 -10.85 -24.03
CA GLU A 11 -7.39 -9.76 -24.90
C GLU A 11 -8.45 -8.93 -24.18
N GLY A 12 -8.37 -7.61 -24.32
CA GLY A 12 -9.27 -6.67 -23.64
C GLY A 12 -8.55 -5.72 -22.67
N ARG A 13 -9.30 -4.73 -22.18
CA ARG A 13 -8.80 -3.72 -21.23
C ARG A 13 -9.94 -3.00 -20.53
N LEU A 14 -9.73 -2.70 -19.25
CA LEU A 14 -10.59 -1.84 -18.45
C LEU A 14 -10.19 -0.37 -18.66
N ALA A 15 -11.13 0.46 -19.13
CA ALA A 15 -10.87 1.89 -19.26
C ALA A 15 -10.82 2.59 -17.90
N VAL A 16 -9.80 3.43 -17.68
CA VAL A 16 -9.70 4.32 -16.52
C VAL A 16 -10.13 5.72 -16.97
N THR A 17 -11.32 6.12 -16.55
CA THR A 17 -11.94 7.41 -16.91
C THR A 17 -12.31 8.21 -15.66
N LYS A 18 -12.82 9.44 -15.83
CA LYS A 18 -13.35 10.24 -14.71
C LYS A 18 -14.51 9.56 -13.97
N ALA A 19 -15.19 8.60 -14.59
CA ALA A 19 -16.24 7.80 -13.97
C ALA A 19 -15.71 6.58 -13.20
N PHE A 20 -14.38 6.39 -13.14
CA PHE A 20 -13.77 5.29 -12.40
C PHE A 20 -14.13 5.40 -10.91
N ALA A 21 -14.87 4.42 -10.43
CA ALA A 21 -15.34 4.34 -9.05
C ALA A 21 -14.95 2.99 -8.45
N VAL A 22 -14.66 3.00 -7.14
CA VAL A 22 -14.28 1.82 -6.38
C VAL A 22 -15.40 1.48 -5.41
N ALA A 23 -15.82 0.22 -5.38
CA ALA A 23 -16.69 -0.30 -4.33
C ALA A 23 -15.91 -1.27 -3.44
N ALA A 24 -16.34 -1.42 -2.19
CA ALA A 24 -15.81 -2.43 -1.28
C ALA A 24 -16.91 -3.42 -0.85
N ARG A 25 -16.56 -4.70 -0.71
CA ARG A 25 -17.44 -5.77 -0.22
C ARG A 25 -16.77 -6.54 0.91
N GLY A 26 -17.57 -7.22 1.73
CA GLY A 26 -17.08 -7.98 2.89
C GLY A 26 -16.67 -7.05 4.04
N HIS A 27 -15.50 -7.29 4.61
CA HIS A 27 -14.97 -6.52 5.71
C HIS A 27 -14.36 -5.19 5.23
N VAL A 28 -14.73 -4.07 5.87
CA VAL A 28 -14.23 -2.74 5.52
C VAL A 28 -13.89 -1.95 6.77
N ASP A 29 -12.59 -1.87 7.10
CA ASP A 29 -12.05 -1.06 8.19
C ASP A 29 -11.46 0.27 7.66
N GLU A 30 -10.84 1.04 8.56
CA GLU A 30 -10.16 2.30 8.21
C GLU A 30 -8.91 2.07 7.35
N ARG A 31 -8.17 0.97 7.58
CA ARG A 31 -6.97 0.62 6.81
C ARG A 31 -7.31 0.40 5.33
N LEU A 32 -8.37 -0.34 5.04
CA LEU A 32 -8.84 -0.59 3.69
C LEU A 32 -9.32 0.71 3.02
N ARG A 33 -10.14 1.51 3.72
CA ARG A 33 -10.63 2.80 3.21
C ARG A 33 -9.46 3.73 2.86
N ALA A 34 -8.51 3.90 3.77
CA ALA A 34 -7.34 4.74 3.57
C ALA A 34 -6.43 4.21 2.46
N GLY A 35 -6.31 2.88 2.31
CA GLY A 35 -5.58 2.25 1.21
C GLY A 35 -6.20 2.54 -0.17
N ILE A 36 -7.52 2.38 -0.29
CA ILE A 36 -8.27 2.70 -1.50
C ILE A 36 -8.15 4.19 -1.83
N GLU A 37 -8.26 5.06 -0.84
CA GLU A 37 -8.13 6.50 -1.01
C GLU A 37 -6.71 6.90 -1.49
N ARG A 38 -5.66 6.35 -0.88
CA ARG A 38 -4.28 6.55 -1.34
C ARG A 38 -4.07 6.06 -2.77
N MET A 39 -4.66 4.91 -3.11
CA MET A 39 -4.62 4.37 -4.47
C MET A 39 -5.28 5.34 -5.46
N LEU A 40 -6.48 5.84 -5.15
CA LEU A 40 -7.18 6.82 -5.98
C LEU A 40 -6.37 8.11 -6.14
N ARG A 41 -5.80 8.67 -5.07
CA ARG A 41 -4.94 9.87 -5.16
C ARG A 41 -3.72 9.65 -6.06
N ARG A 42 -3.11 8.47 -5.98
CA ARG A 42 -1.98 8.10 -6.86
C ARG A 42 -2.41 7.92 -8.31
N LEU A 43 -3.64 7.42 -8.54
CA LEU A 43 -4.21 7.33 -9.87
C LEU A 43 -4.48 8.72 -10.45
N GLU A 44 -5.10 9.63 -9.69
CA GLU A 44 -5.30 11.04 -10.07
C GLU A 44 -3.98 11.72 -10.43
N GLY A 45 -2.92 11.52 -9.63
CA GLY A 45 -1.60 12.07 -9.91
C GLY A 45 -0.96 11.56 -11.21
N ARG A 46 -1.32 10.35 -11.67
CA ARG A 46 -0.83 9.77 -12.92
C ARG A 46 -1.68 10.14 -14.13
N THR A 47 -2.99 10.28 -13.95
CA THR A 47 -3.96 10.48 -15.04
C THR A 47 -4.39 11.93 -15.20
N VAL A 48 -4.10 12.78 -14.21
CA VAL A 48 -4.56 14.18 -14.12
C VAL A 48 -6.09 14.28 -14.16
N MET A 49 -6.78 13.22 -13.72
CA MET A 49 -8.23 13.17 -13.58
C MET A 49 -8.64 13.52 -12.16
N GLU A 50 -9.84 14.07 -12.01
CA GLU A 50 -10.52 14.16 -10.73
C GLU A 50 -11.48 12.97 -10.63
N LEU A 51 -11.25 12.10 -9.65
CA LEU A 51 -12.02 10.88 -9.45
C LEU A 51 -13.04 11.07 -8.32
N ALA A 52 -14.12 10.29 -8.36
CA ALA A 52 -15.12 10.31 -7.31
C ALA A 52 -14.48 9.97 -5.95
N ARG A 53 -14.87 10.72 -4.92
CA ARG A 53 -14.42 10.48 -3.54
C ARG A 53 -15.33 9.46 -2.86
N GLY A 54 -14.75 8.67 -1.96
CA GLY A 54 -15.47 7.64 -1.21
C GLY A 54 -15.69 6.35 -2.01
N LEU A 55 -16.44 5.43 -1.40
CA LEU A 55 -16.78 4.14 -2.00
C LEU A 55 -18.14 4.22 -2.69
N ALA A 56 -18.22 3.66 -3.90
CA ALA A 56 -19.48 3.46 -4.59
C ALA A 56 -20.38 2.48 -3.83
N THR A 57 -21.66 2.78 -3.75
CA THR A 57 -22.68 1.93 -3.09
C THR A 57 -23.06 0.73 -3.94
N ASP A 58 -23.13 0.92 -5.27
CA ASP A 58 -23.41 -0.17 -6.22
C ASP A 58 -22.10 -0.78 -6.74
N ALA A 59 -21.73 -1.92 -6.18
CA ALA A 59 -20.57 -2.67 -6.60
C ALA A 59 -20.71 -3.32 -7.99
N ALA A 60 -21.93 -3.47 -8.53
CA ALA A 60 -22.09 -3.97 -9.90
C ALA A 60 -21.75 -2.90 -10.95
N ALA A 61 -21.93 -1.62 -10.60
CA ALA A 61 -21.59 -0.48 -11.46
C ALA A 61 -20.16 0.06 -11.26
N ALA A 62 -19.46 -0.33 -10.19
CA ALA A 62 -18.10 0.12 -9.91
C ALA A 62 -17.08 -0.49 -10.88
N ALA A 63 -16.07 0.29 -11.27
CA ALA A 63 -15.00 -0.16 -12.16
C ALA A 63 -14.01 -1.08 -11.43
N LEU A 64 -13.81 -0.90 -10.13
CA LEU A 64 -13.01 -1.79 -9.28
C LEU A 64 -13.83 -2.18 -8.03
N VAL A 65 -13.91 -3.49 -7.77
CA VAL A 65 -14.49 -4.03 -6.54
C VAL A 65 -13.38 -4.63 -5.70
N VAL A 66 -13.25 -4.19 -4.45
CA VAL A 66 -12.29 -4.71 -3.48
C VAL A 66 -13.03 -5.52 -2.42
N GLU A 67 -12.72 -6.80 -2.29
CA GLU A 67 -13.43 -7.75 -1.43
C GLU A 67 -12.44 -8.37 -0.42
N ALA A 68 -12.53 -7.93 0.84
CA ALA A 68 -11.79 -8.52 1.95
C ALA A 68 -12.71 -9.45 2.74
N ALA A 69 -12.30 -10.70 2.96
CA ALA A 69 -13.11 -11.65 3.74
C ALA A 69 -13.11 -11.34 5.25
N GLY A 70 -12.02 -10.74 5.77
CA GLY A 70 -11.89 -10.39 7.18
C GLY A 70 -10.92 -9.24 7.45
N PRO A 71 -10.76 -8.85 8.73
CA PRO A 71 -9.86 -7.75 9.12
C PRO A 71 -8.37 -8.12 9.00
N GLY A 72 -7.99 -9.38 9.24
CA GLY A 72 -6.61 -9.70 9.65
C GLY A 72 -6.38 -9.32 11.12
N PRO A 73 -5.17 -9.56 11.68
CA PRO A 73 -4.82 -9.13 13.03
C PRO A 73 -4.83 -7.60 13.21
N ASP A 74 -5.08 -7.16 14.44
CA ASP A 74 -5.04 -5.75 14.84
C ASP A 74 -3.60 -5.19 14.80
N VAL A 75 -2.63 -6.01 15.19
CA VAL A 75 -1.20 -5.72 15.11
C VAL A 75 -0.61 -6.49 13.92
N PRO A 76 0.09 -5.84 12.98
CA PRO A 76 0.72 -6.53 11.86
C PRO A 76 1.65 -7.66 12.33
N ASP A 77 1.49 -8.84 11.74
CA ASP A 77 2.30 -10.02 12.05
C ASP A 77 2.89 -10.60 10.76
N VAL A 78 4.11 -11.15 10.86
CA VAL A 78 4.81 -11.71 9.70
C VAL A 78 4.14 -12.97 9.13
N SER A 79 3.30 -13.64 9.90
CA SER A 79 2.51 -14.81 9.48
C SER A 79 1.16 -14.45 8.85
N GLU A 80 0.82 -13.16 8.76
CA GLU A 80 -0.43 -12.71 8.16
C GLU A 80 -0.52 -13.15 6.69
N ASP A 81 -1.71 -13.59 6.28
CA ASP A 81 -1.96 -13.99 4.90
C ASP A 81 -2.03 -12.76 3.98
N GLU A 82 -0.96 -12.53 3.22
CA GLU A 82 -0.88 -11.41 2.27
C GLU A 82 -1.29 -11.80 0.84
N SER A 83 -1.94 -12.96 0.66
CA SER A 83 -2.38 -13.43 -0.66
C SER A 83 -3.57 -12.65 -1.19
N TYR A 84 -3.68 -12.58 -2.51
CA TYR A 84 -4.82 -11.98 -3.19
C TYR A 84 -4.99 -12.54 -4.59
N THR A 85 -6.19 -12.36 -5.15
CA THR A 85 -6.46 -12.52 -6.57
C THR A 85 -6.93 -11.21 -7.18
N LEU A 86 -6.51 -10.94 -8.40
CA LEU A 86 -6.94 -9.78 -9.17
C LEU A 86 -7.37 -10.25 -10.57
N GLU A 87 -8.66 -10.11 -10.84
CA GLU A 87 -9.24 -10.34 -12.17
C GLU A 87 -9.62 -9.00 -12.78
N VAL A 88 -9.10 -8.69 -13.96
CA VAL A 88 -9.45 -7.49 -14.73
C VAL A 88 -10.09 -7.94 -16.04
N GLY A 89 -11.34 -7.52 -16.27
CA GLY A 89 -12.00 -7.62 -17.57
C GLY A 89 -12.34 -6.25 -18.14
N ASP A 90 -13.07 -6.20 -19.25
CA ASP A 90 -13.32 -4.94 -19.98
C ASP A 90 -14.20 -3.93 -19.23
N ARG A 91 -15.03 -4.40 -18.30
CA ARG A 91 -16.02 -3.58 -17.59
C ARG A 91 -15.73 -3.39 -16.11
N GLN A 92 -15.04 -4.34 -15.50
CA GLN A 92 -14.81 -4.36 -14.07
C GLN A 92 -13.54 -5.13 -13.73
N ALA A 93 -12.81 -4.63 -12.73
CA ALA A 93 -11.79 -5.34 -12.01
C ALA A 93 -12.33 -5.81 -10.65
N VAL A 94 -11.93 -7.00 -10.23
CA VAL A 94 -12.30 -7.59 -8.94
C VAL A 94 -11.02 -8.04 -8.24
N LEU A 95 -10.75 -7.41 -7.09
CA LEU A 95 -9.66 -7.74 -6.19
C LEU A 95 -10.24 -8.47 -4.98
N LYS A 96 -9.81 -9.70 -4.71
CA LYS A 96 -10.22 -10.48 -3.55
C LYS A 96 -9.04 -10.89 -2.70
N ALA A 97 -9.21 -10.86 -1.38
CA ALA A 97 -8.21 -11.36 -0.45
C ALA A 97 -8.84 -11.92 0.84
N PRO A 98 -8.13 -12.81 1.55
CA PRO A 98 -8.56 -13.33 2.85
C PRO A 98 -8.71 -12.23 3.92
N ASN A 99 -7.95 -11.14 3.80
CA ASN A 99 -8.00 -10.02 4.73
C ASN A 99 -7.68 -8.67 4.07
N VAL A 100 -7.70 -7.61 4.87
CA VAL A 100 -7.39 -6.25 4.44
C VAL A 100 -5.98 -6.12 3.89
N VAL A 101 -4.98 -6.77 4.49
CA VAL A 101 -3.58 -6.65 4.04
C VAL A 101 -3.37 -7.22 2.65
N GLY A 102 -3.95 -8.39 2.34
CA GLY A 102 -3.93 -8.93 0.98
C GLY A 102 -4.56 -7.97 -0.05
N CYS A 103 -5.68 -7.31 0.30
CA CYS A 103 -6.25 -6.26 -0.55
C CYS A 103 -5.27 -5.09 -0.75
N LEU A 104 -4.59 -4.62 0.31
CA LEU A 104 -3.58 -3.56 0.17
C LEU A 104 -2.44 -3.96 -0.78
N ARG A 105 -2.01 -5.23 -0.76
CA ARG A 105 -1.01 -5.74 -1.74
C ARG A 105 -1.55 -5.75 -3.16
N GLY A 106 -2.80 -6.17 -3.35
CA GLY A 106 -3.44 -6.19 -4.66
C GLY A 106 -3.70 -4.81 -5.25
N LEU A 107 -4.00 -3.80 -4.43
CA LEU A 107 -4.14 -2.41 -4.88
C LEU A 107 -2.83 -1.88 -5.49
N GLU A 108 -1.68 -2.25 -4.94
CA GLU A 108 -0.39 -1.88 -5.51
C GLU A 108 -0.13 -2.56 -6.85
N THR A 109 -0.56 -3.81 -7.01
CA THR A 109 -0.51 -4.51 -8.30
C THR A 109 -1.44 -3.86 -9.32
N PHE A 110 -2.67 -3.50 -8.94
CA PHE A 110 -3.59 -2.77 -9.81
C PHE A 110 -2.96 -1.47 -10.32
N LEU A 111 -2.34 -0.67 -9.45
CA LEU A 111 -1.63 0.54 -9.86
C LEU A 111 -0.45 0.27 -10.80
N GLN A 112 0.24 -0.87 -10.67
CA GLN A 112 1.36 -1.22 -11.55
C GLN A 112 0.90 -1.61 -12.95
N LEU A 113 -0.36 -2.02 -13.11
CA LEU A 113 -0.96 -2.40 -14.39
C LEU A 113 -1.59 -1.21 -15.13
N VAL A 114 -1.66 -0.02 -14.51
CA VAL A 114 -2.21 1.17 -15.19
C VAL A 114 -1.26 1.61 -16.30
N GLU A 115 -1.76 1.57 -17.52
CA GLU A 115 -1.09 1.99 -18.75
C GLU A 115 -1.84 3.17 -19.37
N GLY A 116 -1.23 3.78 -20.40
CA GLY A 116 -1.86 4.81 -21.20
C GLY A 116 -1.38 4.76 -22.65
N ASP A 117 -2.29 5.08 -23.56
CA ASP A 117 -2.02 5.24 -24.99
C ASP A 117 -2.70 6.51 -25.53
N GLY A 118 -2.74 6.67 -26.86
CA GLY A 118 -3.39 7.81 -27.50
C GLY A 118 -4.91 7.89 -27.29
N ALA A 119 -5.56 6.84 -26.81
CA ALA A 119 -7.00 6.80 -26.52
C ALA A 119 -7.33 7.06 -25.04
N GLY A 120 -6.34 6.96 -24.13
CA GLY A 120 -6.49 7.27 -22.72
C GLY A 120 -5.78 6.27 -21.80
N PHE A 121 -6.17 6.27 -20.53
CA PHE A 121 -5.63 5.36 -19.52
C PHE A 121 -6.47 4.09 -19.41
N TYR A 122 -5.81 2.96 -19.18
CA TYR A 122 -6.47 1.67 -19.06
C TYR A 122 -5.68 0.70 -18.17
N VAL A 123 -6.31 -0.42 -17.83
CA VAL A 123 -5.67 -1.59 -17.21
C VAL A 123 -5.92 -2.78 -18.14
N PRO A 124 -4.89 -3.52 -18.59
CA PRO A 124 -5.06 -4.66 -19.47
C PRO A 124 -5.88 -5.77 -18.80
N ALA A 125 -6.66 -6.51 -19.59
CA ALA A 125 -7.37 -7.68 -19.09
C ALA A 125 -6.38 -8.74 -18.61
N VAL A 126 -6.48 -9.16 -17.35
CA VAL A 126 -5.48 -10.03 -16.71
C VAL A 126 -6.10 -10.80 -15.55
N SER A 127 -5.57 -12.00 -15.31
CA SER A 127 -5.82 -12.81 -14.12
C SER A 127 -4.53 -12.99 -13.35
N ILE A 128 -4.53 -12.60 -12.08
CA ILE A 128 -3.39 -12.67 -11.19
C ILE A 128 -3.80 -13.42 -9.92
N ASN A 129 -2.95 -14.36 -9.52
CA ASN A 129 -2.95 -14.97 -8.18
C ASN A 129 -1.56 -14.73 -7.60
N ASP A 130 -1.51 -14.12 -6.43
CA ASP A 130 -0.24 -13.71 -5.84
C ASP A 130 -0.21 -13.93 -4.34
N ARG A 131 1.00 -14.19 -3.85
CA ARG A 131 1.34 -14.32 -2.43
C ARG A 131 2.84 -14.14 -2.26
N PRO A 132 3.30 -13.63 -1.12
CA PRO A 132 4.73 -13.50 -0.90
C PRO A 132 5.42 -14.86 -0.83
N ARG A 133 6.62 -14.97 -1.43
CA ARG A 133 7.50 -16.13 -1.22
C ARG A 133 8.04 -16.20 0.20
N PHE A 134 8.32 -15.05 0.80
CA PHE A 134 8.88 -14.93 2.14
C PHE A 134 8.01 -14.01 3.02
N PRO A 135 7.71 -14.41 4.26
CA PRO A 135 6.90 -13.61 5.18
C PRO A 135 7.60 -12.32 5.61
N TRP A 136 8.93 -12.32 5.75
CA TRP A 136 9.70 -11.13 6.12
C TRP A 136 10.31 -10.46 4.89
N ARG A 137 9.90 -9.22 4.59
CA ARG A 137 10.44 -8.42 3.48
C ARG A 137 10.74 -7.02 4.01
N GLY A 138 11.99 -6.83 4.42
CA GLY A 138 12.38 -5.69 5.25
C GLY A 138 13.17 -4.59 4.54
N LEU A 139 13.08 -3.38 5.10
CA LEU A 139 14.01 -2.27 4.86
C LEU A 139 14.58 -1.83 6.21
N LEU A 140 15.90 -1.68 6.31
CA LEU A 140 16.56 -1.04 7.45
C LEU A 140 16.79 0.43 7.14
N ILE A 141 16.38 1.32 8.04
CA ILE A 141 16.72 2.75 7.98
C ILE A 141 17.55 3.10 9.21
N ASP A 142 18.79 3.52 8.97
CA ASP A 142 19.71 4.01 9.99
C ASP A 142 19.56 5.51 10.14
N ILE A 143 19.05 5.90 11.31
CA ILE A 143 18.88 7.29 11.70
C ILE A 143 19.90 7.73 12.77
N GLY A 144 20.71 6.79 13.26
CA GLY A 144 21.71 7.03 14.29
C GLY A 144 22.87 7.86 13.75
N ARG A 145 23.37 7.47 12.57
CA ARG A 145 24.48 8.15 11.87
C ARG A 145 24.08 9.51 11.31
N HIS A 146 22.92 9.59 10.67
CA HIS A 146 22.33 10.83 10.17
C HIS A 146 20.85 10.85 10.52
N TYR A 147 20.38 11.93 11.14
CA TYR A 147 18.97 12.08 11.47
C TYR A 147 18.12 12.26 10.20
N GLU A 148 17.00 11.54 10.13
CA GLU A 148 16.04 11.64 9.04
C GLU A 148 14.72 12.24 9.53
N PRO A 149 14.27 13.41 9.06
CA PRO A 149 12.97 13.97 9.46
C PRO A 149 11.80 12.99 9.26
N MET A 150 10.74 13.11 10.07
CA MET A 150 9.59 12.17 10.05
C MET A 150 8.95 12.01 8.65
N GLU A 151 8.92 13.07 7.85
CA GLU A 151 8.45 13.02 6.45
C GLU A 151 9.29 12.08 5.56
N VAL A 152 10.58 11.90 5.86
CA VAL A 152 11.47 10.93 5.20
C VAL A 152 11.03 9.51 5.50
N LEU A 153 10.74 9.21 6.75
CA LEU A 153 10.30 7.88 7.14
C LEU A 153 8.93 7.57 6.55
N LYS A 154 7.99 8.52 6.59
CA LYS A 154 6.64 8.36 6.02
C LYS A 154 6.68 8.10 4.51
N ARG A 155 7.45 8.87 3.72
CA ARG A 155 7.56 8.62 2.27
C ARG A 155 8.26 7.29 1.96
N ASN A 156 9.19 6.83 2.82
CA ASN A 156 9.81 5.52 2.66
C ASN A 156 8.82 4.39 2.98
N LEU A 157 7.97 4.55 4.00
CA LEU A 157 6.88 3.61 4.27
C LEU A 157 5.90 3.51 3.09
N ASP A 158 5.58 4.62 2.43
CA ASP A 158 4.78 4.61 1.20
C ASP A 158 5.48 3.85 0.06
N ALA A 159 6.79 4.05 -0.12
CA ALA A 159 7.58 3.34 -1.12
C ALA A 159 7.70 1.84 -0.82
N MET A 160 7.90 1.48 0.46
CA MET A 160 7.90 0.10 0.94
C MET A 160 6.57 -0.58 0.62
N ALA A 161 5.44 0.06 0.92
CA ALA A 161 4.12 -0.45 0.59
C ALA A 161 3.97 -0.67 -0.93
N ALA A 162 4.39 0.31 -1.74
CA ALA A 162 4.32 0.24 -3.20
C ALA A 162 5.05 -0.97 -3.80
N VAL A 163 6.13 -1.43 -3.16
CA VAL A 163 6.91 -2.60 -3.57
C VAL A 163 6.67 -3.82 -2.68
N LYS A 164 5.61 -3.81 -1.88
CA LYS A 164 5.14 -4.91 -1.01
C LYS A 164 6.14 -5.34 0.08
N LEU A 165 7.04 -4.46 0.52
CA LEU A 165 7.79 -4.65 1.77
C LEU A 165 6.83 -4.47 2.96
N ASN A 166 7.08 -5.22 4.03
CA ASN A 166 6.17 -5.29 5.18
C ASN A 166 6.86 -5.12 6.54
N VAL A 167 8.19 -5.08 6.60
CA VAL A 167 8.93 -4.86 7.84
C VAL A 167 9.82 -3.63 7.72
N LEU A 168 9.60 -2.62 8.57
CA LEU A 168 10.55 -1.54 8.77
C LEU A 168 11.45 -1.90 9.96
N HIS A 169 12.73 -2.10 9.70
CA HIS A 169 13.74 -2.15 10.74
C HIS A 169 14.27 -0.74 10.96
N TRP A 170 13.79 -0.07 12.00
CA TRP A 170 14.19 1.27 12.33
C TRP A 170 15.37 1.23 13.32
N HIS A 171 16.58 1.56 12.84
CA HIS A 171 17.79 1.50 13.65
C HIS A 171 18.01 2.84 14.36
N LEU A 172 17.60 2.90 15.63
CA LEU A 172 17.32 4.15 16.34
C LEU A 172 18.49 4.72 17.18
N THR A 173 19.56 3.94 17.35
CA THR A 173 20.67 4.28 18.25
C THR A 173 21.99 3.82 17.69
N GLU A 174 22.99 4.68 17.74
CA GLU A 174 24.38 4.43 17.34
C GLU A 174 25.34 5.28 18.16
N ASP A 175 26.64 5.05 17.99
CA ASP A 175 27.70 5.86 18.62
C ASP A 175 27.53 7.36 18.31
N GLN A 176 27.07 7.69 17.10
CA GLN A 176 26.86 9.07 16.65
C GLN A 176 25.53 9.68 17.08
N GLY A 177 24.61 8.91 17.68
CA GLY A 177 23.30 9.46 18.01
C GLY A 177 22.32 8.50 18.69
N PHE A 178 21.67 9.00 19.74
CA PHE A 178 20.52 8.39 20.39
C PHE A 178 19.24 9.14 20.01
N ARG A 179 18.39 8.52 19.19
CA ARG A 179 17.35 9.27 18.46
C ARG A 179 15.93 9.09 18.99
N ILE A 180 15.73 8.49 20.15
CA ILE A 180 14.39 8.28 20.73
C ILE A 180 14.25 9.06 22.03
N GLU A 181 13.10 9.67 22.26
CA GLU A 181 12.75 10.22 23.56
C GLU A 181 12.66 9.12 24.63
N SER A 182 13.52 9.23 25.65
CA SER A 182 13.42 8.43 26.87
C SER A 182 12.99 9.30 28.05
N ARG A 183 11.73 9.15 28.48
CA ARG A 183 11.20 9.83 29.68
C ARG A 183 11.86 9.35 30.97
N LYS A 184 12.32 8.09 31.01
CA LYS A 184 13.00 7.48 32.17
C LYS A 184 14.48 7.85 32.26
N PHE A 185 15.15 7.97 31.12
CA PHE A 185 16.56 8.35 31.02
C PHE A 185 16.75 9.55 30.09
N PRO A 186 16.32 10.77 30.50
CA PRO A 186 16.27 11.91 29.59
C PRO A 186 17.63 12.31 29.02
N LYS A 187 18.71 12.11 29.78
CA LYS A 187 20.08 12.41 29.35
C LYS A 187 20.50 11.68 28.07
N LEU A 188 19.90 10.52 27.75
CA LEU A 188 20.22 9.77 26.53
C LEU A 188 19.94 10.61 25.28
N HIS A 189 18.74 11.19 25.16
CA HIS A 189 18.40 12.03 24.01
C HIS A 189 18.79 13.50 24.24
N GLN A 190 18.72 14.03 25.45
CA GLN A 190 19.09 15.43 25.73
C GLN A 190 20.57 15.72 25.45
N LEU A 191 21.46 14.76 25.68
CA LEU A 191 22.90 14.92 25.46
C LEU A 191 23.44 14.11 24.27
N GLY A 192 22.70 13.08 23.82
CA GLY A 192 23.16 12.17 22.76
C GLY A 192 22.46 12.33 21.42
N SER A 193 21.63 13.36 21.21
CA SER A 193 20.87 13.53 19.95
C SER A 193 21.17 14.82 19.18
N ASP A 194 21.94 15.74 19.75
CA ASP A 194 22.13 17.10 19.21
C ASP A 194 20.79 17.86 18.97
N GLY A 195 19.75 17.52 19.74
CA GLY A 195 18.40 18.05 19.57
C GLY A 195 17.56 17.36 18.49
N ASN A 196 18.14 16.40 17.76
CA ASN A 196 17.48 15.66 16.68
C ASN A 196 17.10 14.24 17.13
N PHE A 197 15.85 14.10 17.59
CA PHE A 197 15.27 12.83 18.04
C PHE A 197 13.76 12.78 17.74
N TYR A 198 13.16 11.60 17.85
CA TYR A 198 11.71 11.41 17.75
C TYR A 198 11.11 11.34 19.15
N THR A 199 10.01 12.07 19.33
CA THR A 199 9.15 11.96 20.51
C THR A 199 8.45 10.61 20.55
N GLN A 200 7.87 10.27 21.71
CA GLN A 200 7.04 9.05 21.82
C GLN A 200 5.69 9.16 21.08
N GLU A 201 5.25 10.37 20.74
CA GLU A 201 4.07 10.66 19.91
C GLU A 201 4.40 10.67 18.41
#